data_AF-A0A1Q6FVC9-F1
#
_entry.id   AF-A0A1Q6FVC9-F1
#
_cell.length_a   1.000
_cell.length_b   1.000
_cell.length_c   1.000
_cell.angle_alpha   90.00
_cell.angle_beta   90.00
_cell.angle_gamma   90.00
#
_symmetry.space_group_name_H-M   'P 1'
#
loop_
_entity.id
_entity.type
_entity.pdbx_description
1 polymer ?
#
loop_
_entity_poly.entity_id
_entity_poly.type
_entity_poly.pdbx_seq_one_letter_code
_entity_poly.pdbx_strand_id
1 'polypeptide(L)'
;MHKAFKKAIQLLDSWMMTHHDQDCYPPTIINITDGEFNGCPAEEVQQLANELKAMHTNDGNVLLWNIHVTAGHTDSVILPVSLSELHDNTYSKTLYSLSSLLPLRYNDMISKVRNDDSSVRHTAMSVNADMSTLIQLMDIGTPTNISLNK
;
A
#
# COMPACT_ATOMS: atom_id res chain seq x y z
N MET A 1 -4.81 -13.73 5.22
CA MET A 1 -5.06 -12.27 5.14
C MET A 1 -5.88 -11.72 6.31
N HIS A 2 -7.16 -12.05 6.48
CA HIS A 2 -8.04 -11.42 7.51
C HIS A 2 -7.47 -11.39 8.94
N LYS A 3 -6.85 -12.48 9.43
CA LYS A 3 -6.20 -12.52 10.76
C LYS A 3 -5.02 -11.54 10.87
N ALA A 4 -4.24 -11.40 9.80
CA ALA A 4 -3.10 -10.48 9.76
C ALA A 4 -3.58 -9.02 9.80
N PHE A 5 -4.63 -8.68 9.04
CA PHE A 5 -5.22 -7.34 9.08
C PHE A 5 -5.82 -7.02 10.45
N LYS A 6 -6.58 -7.95 11.06
CA LYS A 6 -7.06 -7.79 12.45
C LYS A 6 -5.92 -7.56 13.43
N LYS A 7 -4.80 -8.27 13.26
CA LYS A 7 -3.61 -8.06 14.11
C LYS A 7 -2.97 -6.69 13.87
N ALA A 8 -2.87 -6.25 12.63
CA ALA A 8 -2.36 -4.92 12.29
C ALA A 8 -3.24 -3.81 12.88
N ILE A 9 -4.57 -3.94 12.79
CA ILE A 9 -5.53 -3.01 13.42
C ILE A 9 -5.25 -2.91 14.92
N GLN A 10 -5.17 -4.03 15.64
CA GLN A 10 -4.88 -4.02 17.08
C GLN A 10 -3.58 -3.32 17.45
N LEU A 11 -2.53 -3.49 16.64
CA LEU A 11 -1.24 -2.83 16.85
C LEU A 11 -1.34 -1.33 16.59
N LEU A 12 -2.07 -0.95 15.54
CA LEU A 12 -2.30 0.44 15.19
C LEU A 12 -3.18 1.14 16.20
N ASP A 13 -4.27 0.55 16.67
CA ASP A 13 -5.12 1.13 17.74
C ASP A 13 -4.27 1.52 18.95
N SER A 14 -3.40 0.60 19.38
CA SER A 14 -2.50 0.82 20.51
C SER A 14 -1.52 1.97 20.24
N TRP A 15 -1.02 2.08 19.01
CA TRP A 15 -0.10 3.14 18.60
C TRP A 15 -0.81 4.50 18.44
N MET A 16 -2.04 4.50 17.93
CA MET A 16 -2.84 5.70 17.65
C MET A 16 -3.24 6.43 18.92
N MET A 17 -3.41 5.72 20.05
CA MET A 17 -3.70 6.32 21.35
C MET A 17 -2.75 7.47 21.74
N THR A 18 -1.50 7.45 21.25
CA THR A 18 -0.52 8.49 21.55
C THR A 18 -0.12 9.35 20.35
N HIS A 19 -0.42 8.94 19.12
CA HIS A 19 0.12 9.55 17.91
C HIS A 19 -0.93 10.11 16.94
N HIS A 20 -2.22 9.79 17.12
CA HIS A 20 -3.29 10.21 16.22
C HIS A 20 -3.32 11.75 16.01
N ASP A 21 -3.22 12.52 17.10
CA ASP A 21 -3.26 13.98 17.04
C ASP A 21 -1.87 14.62 16.87
N GLN A 22 -0.85 13.83 16.51
CA GLN A 22 0.51 14.32 16.29
C GLN A 22 0.80 14.58 14.81
N ASP A 23 1.65 15.58 14.55
CA ASP A 23 2.22 15.89 13.24
C ASP A 23 3.34 14.90 12.88
N CYS A 24 2.98 13.62 12.79
CA CYS A 24 3.90 12.54 12.45
C CYS A 24 3.37 11.76 11.26
N TYR A 25 4.29 11.18 10.48
CA TYR A 25 3.91 10.40 9.31
C TYR A 25 3.04 9.19 9.70
N PRO A 26 1.94 8.91 8.98
CA PRO A 26 1.07 7.79 9.31
C PRO A 26 1.77 6.44 9.10
N PRO A 27 1.43 5.42 9.88
CA PRO A 27 1.98 4.07 9.68
C PRO A 27 1.73 3.53 8.27
N THR A 28 2.73 2.82 7.72
CA THR A 28 2.65 2.11 6.44
C THR A 28 2.62 0.61 6.68
N ILE A 29 1.65 -0.08 6.08
CA ILE A 29 1.48 -1.53 6.14
C ILE A 29 1.87 -2.12 4.80
N ILE A 30 2.80 -3.08 4.80
CA ILE A 30 3.23 -3.79 3.61
C ILE A 30 2.78 -5.25 3.73
N ASN A 31 1.85 -5.65 2.86
CA ASN A 31 1.34 -7.01 2.78
C ASN A 31 1.95 -7.72 1.56
N ILE A 32 2.73 -8.77 1.80
CA ILE A 32 3.36 -9.60 0.76
C ILE A 32 2.63 -10.94 0.71
N THR A 33 2.05 -11.29 -0.43
CA THR A 33 1.17 -12.45 -0.57
C THR A 33 1.14 -12.96 -2.00
N ASP A 34 0.80 -14.24 -2.17
CA ASP A 34 0.46 -14.86 -3.46
C ASP A 34 -0.98 -14.56 -3.93
N GLY A 35 -1.67 -13.64 -3.24
CA GLY A 35 -3.03 -13.20 -3.57
C GLY A 35 -4.16 -14.11 -3.12
N GLU A 36 -3.87 -15.36 -2.74
CA GLU A 36 -4.90 -16.28 -2.27
C GLU A 36 -5.23 -16.01 -0.78
N PHE A 37 -6.52 -15.92 -0.47
CA PHE A 37 -6.97 -15.91 0.92
C PHE A 37 -8.21 -16.78 1.12
N ASN A 38 -8.22 -17.50 2.23
CA ASN A 38 -9.28 -18.41 2.62
C ASN A 38 -9.84 -18.09 4.02
N GLY A 39 -10.96 -18.73 4.35
CA GLY A 39 -11.54 -18.71 5.70
C GLY A 39 -12.23 -17.41 6.10
N CYS A 40 -12.53 -16.52 5.16
CA CYS A 40 -13.23 -15.25 5.39
C CYS A 40 -13.83 -14.73 4.06
N PRO A 41 -15.05 -14.18 4.04
CA PRO A 41 -15.62 -13.56 2.84
C PRO A 41 -14.78 -12.37 2.35
N ALA A 42 -14.76 -12.15 1.03
CA ALA A 42 -14.03 -11.03 0.43
C ALA A 42 -14.49 -9.66 0.97
N GLU A 43 -15.78 -9.52 1.27
CA GLU A 43 -16.35 -8.30 1.87
C GLU A 43 -15.74 -7.98 3.24
N GLU A 44 -15.55 -8.98 4.10
CA GLU A 44 -14.95 -8.77 5.42
C GLU A 44 -13.47 -8.38 5.28
N VAL A 45 -12.74 -8.96 4.32
CA VAL A 45 -11.35 -8.54 4.04
C VAL A 45 -11.30 -7.10 3.52
N GLN A 46 -12.23 -6.72 2.64
CA GLN A 46 -12.34 -5.35 2.14
C GLN A 46 -12.69 -4.37 3.26
N GLN A 47 -13.56 -4.75 4.19
CA GLN A 47 -13.89 -3.94 5.36
C GLN A 47 -12.67 -3.71 6.25
N LEU A 48 -11.91 -4.76 6.56
CA LEU A 48 -10.68 -4.66 7.35
C LEU A 48 -9.62 -3.78 6.65
N ALA A 49 -9.49 -3.91 5.32
CA ALA A 49 -8.60 -3.04 4.56
C ALA A 49 -9.04 -1.57 4.59
N ASN A 50 -10.35 -1.30 4.52
CA ASN A 50 -10.88 0.06 4.62
C ASN A 50 -10.70 0.64 6.03
N GLU A 51 -10.87 -0.16 7.07
CA GLU A 51 -10.59 0.22 8.46
C GLU A 51 -9.12 0.59 8.65
N LEU A 52 -8.19 -0.24 8.14
CA LEU A 52 -6.77 0.08 8.12
C LEU A 52 -6.49 1.43 7.45
N LYS A 53 -7.05 1.67 6.27
CA LYS A 53 -6.86 2.89 5.48
C LYS A 53 -7.57 4.13 6.05
N ALA A 54 -8.47 3.97 7.00
CA ALA A 54 -9.20 5.07 7.63
C ALA A 54 -8.49 5.61 8.88
N MET A 55 -7.60 4.81 9.49
CA MET A 55 -6.74 5.29 10.57
C MET A 55 -5.76 6.35 10.03
N HIS A 56 -5.47 7.36 10.84
CA HIS A 56 -4.71 8.52 10.39
C HIS A 56 -3.94 9.21 11.51
N THR A 57 -3.01 10.05 11.09
CA THR A 57 -2.37 11.09 11.88
C THR A 57 -2.69 12.45 11.24
N ASN A 58 -2.20 13.57 11.81
CA ASN A 58 -2.35 14.88 11.18
C ASN A 58 -1.67 14.98 9.80
N ASP A 59 -0.71 14.11 9.49
CA ASP A 59 0.00 14.07 8.19
C ASP A 59 -0.69 13.14 7.15
N GLY A 60 -1.78 12.47 7.53
CA GLY A 60 -2.65 11.74 6.61
C GLY A 60 -2.99 10.32 7.06
N ASN A 61 -3.54 9.55 6.13
CA ASN A 61 -4.05 8.22 6.41
C ASN A 61 -2.95 7.14 6.32
N VAL A 62 -3.14 6.07 7.10
CA VAL A 62 -2.38 4.83 7.00
C VAL A 62 -2.41 4.30 5.57
N LEU A 63 -1.26 3.86 5.08
CA LEU A 63 -1.11 3.32 3.73
C LEU A 63 -1.05 1.80 3.77
N LEU A 64 -1.96 1.13 3.06
CA LEU A 64 -1.92 -0.31 2.83
C LEU A 64 -1.34 -0.61 1.46
N TRP A 65 -0.15 -1.19 1.47
CA TRP A 65 0.58 -1.65 0.30
C TRP A 65 0.39 -3.15 0.11
N ASN A 66 0.05 -3.59 -1.10
CA ASN A 66 0.03 -5.00 -1.45
C ASN A 66 1.11 -5.34 -2.48
N ILE A 67 1.85 -6.40 -2.21
CA ILE A 67 2.84 -6.97 -3.13
C ILE A 67 2.37 -8.38 -3.46
N HIS A 68 1.94 -8.55 -4.70
CA HIS A 68 1.49 -9.82 -5.24
C HIS A 68 2.67 -10.57 -5.83
N VAL A 69 2.99 -11.73 -5.25
CA VAL A 69 4.06 -12.60 -5.72
C VAL A 69 3.42 -13.80 -6.42
N THR A 70 3.49 -13.83 -7.75
CA THR A 70 2.94 -14.93 -8.56
C THR A 70 4.05 -15.84 -9.05
N ALA A 71 3.75 -17.14 -9.17
CA ALA A 71 4.63 -18.08 -9.85
C ALA A 71 4.49 -17.92 -11.38
N GLY A 72 5.61 -17.98 -12.11
CA GLY A 72 5.64 -17.91 -13.58
C GLY A 72 6.33 -16.65 -14.13
N HIS A 73 6.46 -16.57 -15.45
CA HIS A 73 7.03 -15.41 -16.15
C HIS A 73 5.93 -14.37 -16.45
N THR A 74 5.23 -13.90 -15.42
CA THR A 74 4.29 -12.79 -15.59
C THR A 74 5.02 -11.47 -15.47
N ASP A 75 4.67 -10.52 -16.35
CA ASP A 75 5.26 -9.18 -16.36
C ASP A 75 5.10 -8.48 -15.01
N SER A 76 6.13 -7.74 -14.63
CA SER A 76 6.11 -6.93 -13.42
C SER A 76 5.20 -5.73 -13.61
N VAL A 77 4.34 -5.46 -12.64
CA VAL A 77 3.47 -4.28 -12.63
C VAL A 77 3.73 -3.53 -11.34
N ILE A 78 4.21 -2.30 -11.42
CA ILE A 78 4.65 -1.53 -10.25
C ILE A 78 3.74 -0.33 -10.08
N LEU A 79 3.00 -0.19 -8.98
CA LEU A 79 2.13 0.97 -8.74
C LEU A 79 1.14 1.24 -9.89
N PRO A 80 0.22 0.32 -10.18
CA PRO A 80 -0.75 0.50 -11.26
C PRO A 80 -1.67 1.71 -11.02
N VAL A 81 -2.03 2.40 -12.10
CA VAL A 81 -3.00 3.50 -12.13
C VAL A 81 -4.41 2.97 -12.37
N SER A 82 -4.50 1.83 -13.05
CA SER A 82 -5.78 1.25 -13.48
C SER A 82 -5.79 -0.27 -13.42
N LEU A 83 -7.00 -0.85 -13.27
CA LEU A 83 -7.19 -2.31 -13.31
C LEU A 83 -6.78 -2.95 -14.64
N SER A 84 -6.75 -2.19 -15.73
CA SER A 84 -6.30 -2.67 -17.06
C SER A 84 -4.84 -3.10 -17.09
N GLU A 85 -4.00 -2.54 -16.20
CA GLU A 85 -2.58 -2.93 -16.09
C GLU A 85 -2.38 -4.31 -15.45
N LEU A 86 -3.42 -4.91 -14.85
CA LEU A 86 -3.30 -6.15 -14.07
C LEU A 86 -3.65 -7.43 -14.84
N HIS A 87 -3.75 -7.35 -16.17
CA HIS A 87 -3.88 -8.50 -17.08
C HIS A 87 -4.80 -9.61 -16.57
N ASP A 88 -6.11 -9.34 -16.47
CA ASP A 88 -7.19 -10.26 -16.06
C ASP A 88 -6.98 -11.19 -14.85
N ASN A 89 -5.90 -11.02 -14.09
CA ASN A 89 -5.61 -11.81 -12.90
C ASN A 89 -6.54 -11.38 -11.77
N THR A 90 -7.45 -12.29 -11.38
CA THR A 90 -8.47 -12.03 -10.35
C THR A 90 -7.84 -11.65 -9.02
N TYR A 91 -6.77 -12.33 -8.59
CA TYR A 91 -6.09 -12.03 -7.34
C TYR A 91 -5.44 -10.66 -7.36
N SER A 92 -4.78 -10.28 -8.47
CA SER A 92 -4.21 -8.94 -8.64
C SER A 92 -5.30 -7.87 -8.54
N LYS A 93 -6.45 -8.06 -9.19
CA LYS A 93 -7.58 -7.12 -9.15
C LYS A 93 -8.14 -6.97 -7.74
N THR A 94 -8.22 -8.05 -6.97
CA THR A 94 -8.64 -7.99 -5.56
C THR A 94 -7.63 -7.24 -4.70
N LEU A 95 -6.33 -7.55 -4.81
CA LEU A 95 -5.30 -6.84 -4.06
C LEU A 95 -5.24 -5.35 -4.42
N TYR A 96 -5.50 -5.00 -5.68
CA TYR A 96 -5.64 -3.61 -6.11
C TYR A 96 -6.78 -2.89 -5.37
N SER A 97 -7.96 -3.52 -5.22
CA SER A 97 -9.09 -2.89 -4.50
C SER A 97 -8.84 -2.74 -3.00
N LEU A 98 -8.02 -3.62 -2.42
CA LEU A 98 -7.63 -3.54 -1.01
C LEU A 98 -6.59 -2.43 -0.78
N SER A 99 -5.70 -2.18 -1.74
CA SER A 99 -4.59 -1.24 -1.63
C SER A 99 -5.03 0.22 -1.46
N SER A 100 -4.12 1.04 -0.93
CA SER A 100 -4.33 2.49 -0.82
C SER A 100 -4.10 3.21 -2.14
N LEU A 101 -4.89 4.25 -2.41
CA LEU A 101 -4.55 5.22 -3.44
C LEU A 101 -3.53 6.20 -2.88
N LEU A 102 -2.38 6.34 -3.52
CA LEU A 102 -1.26 7.09 -2.95
C LEU A 102 -1.55 8.61 -2.92
N PRO A 103 -1.15 9.31 -1.84
CA PRO A 103 -1.17 10.77 -1.77
C PRO A 103 -0.38 11.45 -2.89
N LEU A 104 -0.82 12.65 -3.31
CA LEU A 104 -0.19 13.41 -4.40
C LEU A 104 1.29 13.71 -4.18
N ARG A 105 1.74 13.83 -2.92
CA ARG A 105 3.14 14.04 -2.57
C ARG A 105 4.09 12.97 -3.11
N TYR A 106 3.57 11.79 -3.46
CA TYR A 106 4.37 10.71 -4.01
C TYR A 106 4.52 10.75 -5.53
N ASN A 107 3.67 11.49 -6.23
CA ASN A 107 3.63 11.42 -7.68
C ASN A 107 4.99 11.76 -8.32
N ASP A 108 5.71 12.75 -7.79
CA ASP A 108 7.03 13.14 -8.31
C ASP A 108 8.12 12.08 -8.09
N MET A 109 8.01 11.26 -7.04
CA MET A 109 8.91 10.13 -6.81
C MET A 109 8.52 8.95 -7.68
N ILE A 110 7.22 8.67 -7.78
CA ILE A 110 6.68 7.56 -8.56
C ILE A 110 6.94 7.77 -10.06
N SER A 111 6.77 8.99 -10.57
CA SER A 111 7.02 9.32 -11.97
C SER A 111 8.45 9.04 -12.40
N LYS A 112 9.43 9.20 -11.50
CA LYS A 112 10.83 8.85 -11.75
C LYS A 112 11.04 7.34 -11.80
N VAL A 113 10.33 6.57 -10.98
CA VAL A 113 10.43 5.10 -10.94
C VAL A 113 9.73 4.47 -12.14
N ARG A 114 8.54 4.96 -12.50
CA ARG A 114 7.72 4.44 -13.60
C ARG A 114 8.02 5.08 -14.96
N ASN A 115 8.76 6.18 -14.98
CA ASN A 115 8.95 7.01 -16.17
C ASN A 115 7.60 7.44 -16.79
N ASP A 116 6.68 7.91 -15.94
CA ASP A 116 5.34 8.36 -16.32
C ASP A 116 5.03 9.79 -15.85
N ASP A 117 3.78 10.22 -15.99
CA ASP A 117 3.33 11.60 -15.71
C ASP A 117 3.07 11.81 -14.20
N SER A 118 3.70 12.84 -13.60
CA SER A 118 3.53 13.18 -12.19
C SER A 118 2.16 13.77 -11.83
N SER A 119 1.27 14.00 -12.79
CA SER A 119 -0.11 14.38 -12.53
C SER A 119 -1.01 13.19 -12.14
N VAL A 120 -0.54 11.96 -12.36
CA VAL A 120 -1.33 10.74 -12.15
C VAL A 120 -1.14 10.20 -10.73
N ARG A 121 -2.22 9.71 -10.13
CA ARG A 121 -2.18 9.02 -8.83
C ARG A 121 -2.11 7.52 -9.04
N HIS A 122 -1.23 6.87 -8.31
CA HIS A 122 -1.01 5.43 -8.40
C HIS A 122 -1.56 4.71 -7.19
N THR A 123 -1.84 3.43 -7.36
CA THR A 123 -2.29 2.55 -6.27
C THR A 123 -1.07 1.88 -5.63
N ALA A 124 -1.05 1.77 -4.31
CA ALA A 124 -0.03 1.13 -3.48
C ALA A 124 -0.02 -0.39 -3.67
N MET A 125 0.22 -0.85 -4.89
CA MET A 125 0.12 -2.24 -5.31
C MET A 125 1.29 -2.56 -6.23
N SER A 126 1.83 -3.77 -6.18
CA SER A 126 2.75 -4.26 -7.21
C SER A 126 2.58 -5.75 -7.44
N VAL A 127 2.90 -6.23 -8.64
CA VAL A 127 2.93 -7.63 -9.04
C VAL A 127 4.34 -7.97 -9.46
N ASN A 128 4.93 -9.01 -8.87
CA ASN A 128 6.31 -9.46 -9.15
C ASN A 128 7.33 -8.31 -9.17
N ALA A 129 7.26 -7.41 -8.19
CA ALA A 129 8.28 -6.37 -8.02
C ALA A 129 9.60 -7.02 -7.59
N ASP A 130 10.70 -6.59 -8.20
CA ASP A 130 12.02 -7.00 -7.76
C ASP A 130 12.41 -6.35 -6.42
N MET A 131 13.46 -6.87 -5.77
CA MET A 131 13.90 -6.39 -4.47
C MET A 131 14.32 -4.91 -4.48
N SER A 132 14.90 -4.43 -5.58
CA SER A 132 15.33 -3.03 -5.69
C SER A 132 14.14 -2.08 -5.75
N THR A 133 13.10 -2.48 -6.48
CA THR A 133 11.82 -1.80 -6.55
C THR A 133 11.16 -1.80 -5.19
N LEU A 134 11.11 -2.94 -4.49
CA LEU A 134 10.54 -3.00 -3.13
C LEU A 134 11.22 -2.04 -2.16
N ILE A 135 12.54 -1.88 -2.24
CA ILE A 135 13.29 -0.90 -1.45
C ILE A 135 12.86 0.52 -1.82
N GLN A 136 12.77 0.85 -3.10
CA GLN A 136 12.30 2.17 -3.55
C GLN A 136 10.86 2.46 -3.09
N LEU A 137 9.98 1.45 -3.12
CA LEU A 137 8.61 1.57 -2.63
C LEU A 137 8.56 1.83 -1.13
N MET A 138 9.45 1.20 -0.36
CA MET A 138 9.61 1.50 1.08
C MET A 138 10.08 2.94 1.28
N ASP A 139 11.07 3.41 0.52
CA ASP A 139 11.55 4.80 0.61
C ASP A 139 10.46 5.83 0.24
N ILE A 140 9.57 5.49 -0.70
CA ILE A 140 8.38 6.30 -0.99
C ILE A 140 7.43 6.29 0.22
N GLY A 141 7.14 5.12 0.78
CA GLY A 141 6.19 4.95 1.89
C GLY A 141 6.72 5.30 3.29
N THR A 142 7.97 5.77 3.42
CA THR A 142 8.54 6.24 4.68
C THR A 142 9.24 7.58 4.44
N PRO A 143 8.73 8.71 4.96
CA PRO A 143 9.49 9.95 4.90
C PRO A 143 10.62 9.85 5.92
N THR A 144 11.76 9.36 5.48
CA THR A 144 13.01 9.49 6.23
C THR A 144 13.59 10.91 6.19
N ASN A 145 12.91 11.87 5.55
CA ASN A 145 13.26 13.29 5.62
C ASN A 145 12.29 14.08 6.50
N ILE A 146 12.31 13.81 7.81
CA ILE A 146 12.24 14.91 8.76
C ILE A 146 13.58 15.65 8.61
N SER A 147 13.67 16.53 7.62
CA SER A 147 14.67 17.59 7.68
C SER A 147 14.33 18.40 8.91
N LEU A 148 15.03 18.13 10.01
CA LEU A 148 15.17 19.05 11.13
C LEU A 148 15.78 20.33 10.55
N ASN A 149 14.93 21.22 10.04
CA ASN A 149 15.30 22.59 9.76
C ASN A 149 15.62 23.23 11.11
N LYS A 150 16.91 23.28 11.43
CA LYS A 150 17.48 24.28 12.33
C LYS A 150 17.52 25.63 11.62
#